data_AF-A0A7W4HIW5-F1
#
_entry.id   AF-A0A7W4HIW5-F1
#
_cell.length_a   1.000
_cell.length_b   1.000
_cell.length_c   1.000
_cell.angle_alpha   90.00
_cell.angle_beta   90.00
_cell.angle_gamma   90.00
#
_symmetry.space_group_name_H-M   'P 1'
#
loop_
_entity.id
_entity.type
_entity.pdbx_description
1 polymer ?
#
loop_
_entity_poly.entity_id
_entity_poly.type
_entity_poly.pdbx_seq_one_letter_code
_entity_poly.pdbx_strand_id
1 'polypeptide(L)' 'MNLKILWLYAKNMNIYGDYGNILALKKQMELRGIKYEIVEYNPGDDFPEDVDIIIGGGS' A
#
# COMPACT_ATOMS: atom_id res chain seq x y z
N MET A 1 7.92 0.45 -16.09
CA MET A 1 8.09 -0.02 -14.71
C MET A 1 6.77 0.19 -13.99
N ASN A 2 6.23 -0.84 -13.36
CA ASN A 2 5.00 -0.78 -12.56
C ASN A 2 5.40 -1.10 -11.12
N LEU A 3 5.11 -0.21 -10.17
CA LEU A 3 5.45 -0.42 -8.76
C LEU A 3 4.33 -1.18 -8.05
N LYS A 4 4.63 -2.34 -7.47
CA LYS A 4 3.69 -3.11 -6.66
C LYS A 4 3.90 -2.79 -5.19
N ILE A 5 2.88 -2.20 -4.57
CA ILE A 5 2.93 -1.72 -3.20
C ILE A 5 2.02 -2.57 -2.34
N LEU A 6 2.58 -3.21 -1.33
CA LEU A 6 1.84 -3.99 -0.34
C LEU A 6 1.38 -3.09 0.81
N TRP A 7 0.08 -3.01 1.05
CA TRP A 7 -0.50 -2.34 2.20
C TRP A 7 -0.91 -3.37 3.26
N LEU A 8 -0.14 -3.42 4.35
CA LEU A 8 -0.39 -4.33 5.45
C LEU A 8 -1.57 -3.88 6.31
N TYR A 9 -2.38 -4.86 6.73
CA TYR A 9 -3.49 -4.73 7.65
C TYR A 9 -4.57 -3.74 7.19
N ALA A 10 -4.82 -3.63 5.89
CA ALA A 10 -5.77 -2.67 5.30
C ALA A 10 -7.15 -2.66 5.98
N LYS A 11 -7.65 -3.83 6.42
CA LYS A 11 -8.93 -3.96 7.13
C LYS A 11 -8.90 -3.43 8.57
N ASN A 12 -7.77 -3.59 9.25
CA ASN A 12 -7.61 -3.23 10.67
C ASN A 12 -7.03 -1.82 10.86
N MET A 13 -6.39 -1.26 9.84
CA MET A 13 -5.62 -0.02 9.90
C MET A 13 -6.17 1.08 9.00
N ASN A 14 -7.47 1.06 8.74
CA ASN A 14 -8.15 2.11 7.98
C ASN A 14 -8.55 3.34 8.81
N ILE A 15 -8.41 3.29 10.14
CA ILE A 15 -8.95 4.28 11.09
C ILE A 15 -7.89 5.21 11.71
N TYR A 16 -6.59 4.91 11.59
CA TYR A 16 -5.52 5.64 12.30
C TYR A 16 -4.66 6.55 11.41
N GLY A 17 -5.12 6.91 10.21
CA GLY A 17 -4.41 7.82 9.30
C GLY A 17 -3.47 7.13 8.30
N ASP A 18 -3.30 5.81 8.40
CA ASP A 18 -2.49 5.03 7.46
C ASP A 18 -3.07 5.00 6.05
N TYR A 19 -4.40 5.12 5.93
CA TYR A 19 -5.06 5.37 4.66
C TYR A 19 -4.59 6.70 4.01
N GLY A 20 -4.26 7.71 4.82
CA GLY A 20 -3.68 8.96 4.37
C GLY A 20 -2.30 8.78 3.72
N ASN A 21 -1.46 7.88 4.24
CA ASN A 21 -0.17 7.55 3.65
C ASN A 21 -0.35 6.91 2.26
N ILE A 22 -1.30 6.00 2.11
CA ILE A 22 -1.64 5.39 0.82
C ILE A 22 -2.16 6.43 -0.17
N LEU A 23 -3.07 7.31 0.25
CA LEU A 23 -3.58 8.38 -0.62
C LEU A 23 -2.49 9.35 -1.06
N ALA A 24 -1.61 9.76 -0.15
CA ALA A 24 -0.48 10.63 -0.47
C ALA A 24 0.46 9.97 -1.47
N LEU A 25 0.79 8.69 -1.28
CA LEU A 25 1.65 7.94 -2.19
C LEU A 25 1.04 7.80 -3.58
N LYS A 26 -0.23 7.39 -3.67
CA LYS A 26 -0.98 7.31 -4.94
C LYS A 26 -0.90 8.64 -5.69
N LYS A 27 -1.19 9.75 -5.01
CA LYS A 27 -1.15 11.09 -5.61
C LYS A 27 0.24 11.46 -6.12
N GLN A 28 1.28 11.15 -5.35
CA GLN A 28 2.67 11.41 -5.73
C GLN A 28 3.11 10.58 -6.95
N MET A 29 2.63 9.34 -7.09
CA MET A 29 2.91 8.51 -8.25
C MET A 29 2.18 8.99 -9.50
N GLU A 30 0.91 9.35 -9.38
CA GLU A 30 0.11 9.96 -10.46
C GLU A 30 0.77 11.23 -10.99
N LEU A 31 1.19 12.13 -10.11
CA LEU A 31 1.86 13.39 -10.48
C LEU A 31 3.17 13.18 -11.24
N ARG A 32 3.82 12.02 -11.05
CA ARG A 32 5.07 11.65 -11.74
C ARG A 32 4.85 10.74 -12.95
N GLY A 33 3.61 10.38 -13.27
CA GLY A 33 3.30 9.43 -14.34
C GLY A 33 3.83 8.02 -14.08
N ILE A 34 4.03 7.65 -12.81
CA ILE A 34 4.50 6.32 -12.42
C ILE A 34 3.28 5.38 -12.37
N LYS A 35 3.38 4.23 -13.07
CA LYS A 35 2.37 3.17 -12.97
C LYS A 35 2.56 2.44 -11.64
N TYR A 36 1.46 2.14 -10.97
CA TYR A 36 1.48 1.45 -9.69
C TYR A 36 0.28 0.52 -9.52
N GLU A 37 0.44 -0.44 -8.61
CA GLU A 37 -0.60 -1.35 -8.13
C GLU A 37 -0.55 -1.37 -6.60
N ILE A 38 -1.71 -1.28 -5.95
CA ILE A 38 -1.83 -1.48 -4.50
C ILE A 38 -2.40 -2.86 -4.25
N VAL A 39 -1.66 -3.65 -3.48
CA VAL A 39 -2.10 -4.96 -2.99
C VAL A 39 -2.35 -4.86 -1.50
N GLU A 40 -3.56 -5.18 -1.08
CA GLU A 40 -3.91 -5.24 0.34
C GLU A 40 -3.53 -6.61 0.90
N TYR A 41 -2.94 -6.62 2.10
CA TYR A 41 -2.57 -7.83 2.82
C TYR A 41 -3.11 -7.79 4.24
N ASN A 42 -3.82 -8.83 4.66
CA ASN A 42 -4.41 -8.96 5.99
C ASN A 42 -4.01 -10.30 6.63
N PRO A 43 -4.18 -10.45 7.95
CA PRO A 43 -3.87 -11.70 8.63
C PRO A 43 -4.66 -12.86 8.01
N GLY A 44 -3.95 -13.91 7.61
CA GLY A 44 -4.52 -15.08 6.92
C GLY A 44 -4.44 -15.03 5.40
N ASP A 45 -4.03 -13.91 4.80
CA ASP A 45 -3.72 -13.84 3.37
C ASP A 45 -2.33 -14.45 3.08
N ASP A 46 -2.14 -14.97 1.87
CA ASP A 46 -0.83 -15.41 1.39
C ASP A 46 0.06 -14.18 1.14
N PHE A 47 1.30 -14.23 1.63
CA PHE A 47 2.23 -13.12 1.47
C PHE A 47 2.80 -13.09 0.05
N PRO A 48 2.63 -12.00 -0.72
CA PRO A 48 3.13 -11.93 -2.10
C PRO A 48 4.66 -11.80 -2.14
N GLU A 49 5.28 -12.54 -3.06
CA GLU A 49 6.75 -12.58 -3.21
C GLU A 49 7.30 -11.44 -4.10
N ASP A 50 6.44 -10.76 -4.85
CA ASP A 50 6.79 -9.85 -5.95
C ASP A 50 6.46 -8.38 -5.66
N VAL A 51 6.78 -7.89 -4.46
CA VAL A 51 6.46 -6.51 -4.03
C VAL A 51 7.69 -5.61 -4.02
N ASP A 52 7.53 -4.37 -4.48
CA ASP A 52 8.60 -3.36 -4.51
C ASP A 52 8.64 -2.52 -3.23
N ILE A 53 7.47 -2.26 -2.63
CA ILE A 53 7.31 -1.39 -1.47
C ILE A 53 6.30 -2.02 -0.51
N ILE A 54 6.63 -2.05 0.79
CA ILE A 54 5.70 -2.49 1.83
C ILE A 54 5.38 -1.29 2.74
N ILE A 55 4.10 -1.06 2.98
CA ILE A 55 3.59 0.00 3.84
C ILE A 55 2.74 -0.64 4.92
N GLY A 56 3.19 -0.50 6.15
CA GLY A 56 2.40 -0.80 7.34
C GLY A 56 1.82 0.47 7.93
N GLY A 57 0.66 0.32 8.53
CA GLY A 57 0.16 1.28 9.50
C GLY A 57 0.63 0.94 10.90
N GLY A 58 0.60 1.89 11.82
CA GLY A 58 0.97 1.67 13.22
C GLY A 58 0.50 2.82 14.09
N SER A 59 -0.02 2.51 15.29
CA SER A 59 -0.07 3.44 16.42
C SER A 59 1.13 3.20 17.32
#